data_AF-A0A926U775-F1
#
_entry.id   AF-A0A926U775-F1
#
_cell.length_a   1.000
_cell.length_b   1.000
_cell.length_c   1.000
_cell.angle_alpha   90.00
_cell.angle_beta   90.00
_cell.angle_gamma   90.00
#
_symmetry.space_group_name_H-M   'P 1'
#
loop_
_entity.id
_entity.type
_entity.pdbx_description
1 polymer ?
#
loop_
_entity_poly.entity_id
_entity_poly.type
_entity_poly.pdbx_seq_one_letter_code
_entity_poly.pdbx_strand_id
1 'polypeptide(L)'
;MTYLTDDFGDWLQLGVVRPIESGWTAFPTAGFSETSTLRVTYLIPPLPRAMSLRSFAWLRADYGLGGPAQVTQSIRLYPKPEKQLIVFPHPPDYLQRNLYRRFFEVRKSRRSYRLGLTPDVNWQIQLEELTKGPNP
;
A
#
# COMPACT_ATOMS: atom_id res chain seq x y z
N MET A 1 14.42 10.39 2.00
CA MET A 1 13.97 9.02 2.30
C MET A 1 14.16 8.80 3.79
N THR A 2 13.18 8.23 4.47
CA THR A 2 13.18 8.04 5.92
C THR A 2 13.15 6.55 6.22
N TYR A 3 14.00 6.10 7.15
CA TYR A 3 14.06 4.72 7.60
C TYR A 3 13.60 4.62 9.06
N LEU A 4 12.90 3.54 9.38
CA LEU A 4 12.51 3.18 10.75
C LEU A 4 13.06 1.79 11.04
N THR A 5 13.85 1.67 12.10
CA THR A 5 14.42 0.39 12.53
C THR A 5 13.60 -0.17 13.68
N ASP A 6 13.26 -1.46 13.60
CA ASP A 6 12.66 -2.24 14.70
C ASP A 6 13.24 -3.65 14.75
N ASP A 7 12.70 -4.50 15.64
CA ASP A 7 13.18 -5.88 15.83
C ASP A 7 13.09 -6.76 14.57
N PHE A 8 12.32 -6.36 13.56
CA PHE A 8 12.20 -7.06 12.28
C PHE A 8 13.16 -6.53 11.21
N GLY A 9 13.85 -5.42 11.48
CA GLY A 9 14.88 -4.83 10.63
C GLY A 9 14.60 -3.38 10.23
N ASP A 10 15.12 -2.99 9.07
CA ASP A 10 15.03 -1.61 8.57
C ASP A 10 13.86 -1.46 7.61
N TRP A 11 12.98 -0.49 7.88
CA TRP A 11 11.80 -0.18 7.08
C TRP A 11 11.96 1.15 6.37
N LEU A 12 11.94 1.16 5.04
CA LEU A 12 11.85 2.35 4.22
C LEU A 12 10.42 2.88 4.23
N GLN A 13 10.23 4.11 4.67
CA GLN A 13 8.92 4.77 4.63
C GLN A 13 8.61 5.24 3.21
N LEU A 14 7.60 4.63 2.57
CA LEU A 14 7.16 4.99 1.22
C LEU A 14 6.24 6.21 1.21
N GLY A 15 5.59 6.47 2.35
CA GLY A 15 4.80 7.67 2.61
C GLY A 15 3.39 7.36 3.06
N VAL A 16 2.56 8.41 3.08
CA VAL A 16 1.16 8.34 3.50
C VAL A 16 0.28 8.85 2.37
N VAL A 17 -0.76 8.08 2.03
CA VAL A 17 -1.68 8.39 0.93
C VAL A 17 -3.12 8.23 1.39
N ARG A 18 -3.98 9.16 0.99
CA ARG A 18 -5.44 9.01 1.08
C ARG A 18 -5.96 8.35 -0.20
N PRO A 19 -6.43 7.09 -0.17
CA PRO A 19 -6.99 6.46 -1.35
C PRO A 19 -8.31 7.12 -1.75
N ILE A 20 -8.50 7.34 -3.04
CA ILE A 20 -9.72 7.92 -3.63
C ILE A 20 -10.41 6.90 -4.54
N GLU A 21 -11.71 7.07 -4.77
CA GLU A 21 -12.50 6.14 -5.61
C GLU A 21 -12.32 6.42 -7.11
N SER A 22 -12.03 7.67 -7.47
CA SER A 22 -11.95 8.12 -8.87
C SER A 22 -10.70 7.67 -9.61
N GLY A 23 -9.68 7.16 -8.92
CA GLY A 23 -8.42 6.82 -9.56
C GLY A 23 -7.39 6.21 -8.62
N TRP A 24 -6.24 5.86 -9.21
CA TRP A 24 -5.07 5.41 -8.49
C TRP A 24 -4.30 6.61 -7.97
N THR A 25 -3.78 6.50 -6.75
CA THR A 25 -2.94 7.50 -6.11
C THR A 25 -1.61 6.88 -5.75
N ALA A 26 -0.53 7.43 -6.30
CA ALA A 26 0.82 6.95 -6.04
C ALA A 26 1.31 7.36 -4.65
N PHE A 27 2.09 6.49 -4.02
CA PHE A 27 2.92 6.84 -2.88
C PHE A 27 4.06 7.77 -3.31
N PRO A 28 4.48 8.72 -2.46
CA PRO A 28 5.44 9.75 -2.84
C PRO A 28 6.87 9.22 -3.02
N THR A 29 7.20 8.08 -2.40
CA THR A 29 8.53 7.48 -2.48
C THR A 29 8.44 6.10 -3.12
N ALA A 30 9.35 5.82 -4.05
CA ALA A 30 9.50 4.50 -4.66
C ALA A 30 10.12 3.52 -3.67
N GLY A 31 9.71 2.25 -3.76
CA GLY A 31 10.43 1.14 -3.17
C GLY A 31 11.64 0.76 -4.00
N PHE A 32 12.67 0.24 -3.34
CA PHE A 32 13.94 -0.18 -3.94
C PHE A 32 14.43 -1.51 -3.39
N SER A 33 13.71 -2.09 -2.44
CA SER A 33 14.13 -3.32 -1.79
C SER A 33 13.99 -4.53 -2.71
N GLU A 34 14.91 -5.48 -2.55
CA GLU A 34 14.74 -6.84 -3.08
C GLU A 34 13.70 -7.63 -2.28
N THR A 35 13.44 -7.21 -1.03
CA THR A 35 12.40 -7.86 -0.24
C THR A 35 11.03 -7.55 -0.81
N SER A 36 10.15 -8.52 -0.69
CA SER A 36 8.76 -8.38 -1.11
C SER A 36 7.85 -8.00 0.06
N THR A 37 8.40 -7.62 1.22
CA THR A 37 7.60 -7.43 2.44
C THR A 37 7.26 -5.97 2.64
N LEU A 38 5.96 -5.68 2.76
CA LEU A 38 5.46 -4.35 3.08
C LEU A 38 4.72 -4.37 4.42
N ARG A 39 4.84 -3.26 5.14
CA ARG A 39 4.04 -2.97 6.32
C ARG A 39 3.04 -1.89 5.99
N VAL A 40 1.77 -2.20 6.21
CA VAL A 40 0.63 -1.32 5.96
C VAL A 40 0.08 -0.87 7.31
N THR A 41 0.02 0.44 7.51
CA THR A 41 -0.62 1.05 8.67
C THR A 41 -1.82 1.86 8.21
N TYR A 42 -2.99 1.60 8.79
CA TYR A 42 -4.23 2.28 8.46
C TYR A 42 -4.46 3.44 9.42
N LEU A 43 -4.48 4.66 8.90
CA LEU A 43 -4.76 5.87 9.69
C LEU A 43 -6.25 6.20 9.53
N ILE A 44 -7.05 5.65 10.44
CA ILE A 44 -8.50 5.81 10.46
C ILE A 44 -8.85 6.84 11.53
N PRO A 45 -9.53 7.93 11.20
CA PRO A 45 -9.96 8.90 12.21
C PRO A 45 -10.96 8.25 13.19
N PRO A 46 -11.11 8.78 14.41
CA PRO A 46 -12.11 8.30 15.36
C PRO A 46 -13.51 8.31 14.71
N LEU A 47 -14.18 7.16 14.69
CA LEU A 47 -15.50 7.02 14.11
C LEU A 47 -16.59 7.12 15.18
N PRO A 48 -17.64 7.92 14.96
CA PRO A 48 -18.88 7.77 15.73
C PRO A 48 -19.38 6.33 15.60
N ARG A 49 -19.99 5.77 16.66
CA ARG A 49 -20.53 4.38 16.66
C ARG A 49 -21.46 4.07 15.47
N ALA A 50 -22.13 5.09 14.92
CA ALA A 50 -23.02 4.96 13.77
C ALA A 50 -22.30 4.89 12.40
N MET A 51 -21.02 5.27 12.32
CA MET A 51 -20.22 5.17 11.09
C MET A 51 -19.45 3.85 11.08
N SER A 52 -19.66 3.08 10.02
CA SER A 52 -18.91 1.86 9.74
C SER A 52 -18.00 2.10 8.54
N LEU A 53 -16.77 1.61 8.62
CA LEU A 53 -15.89 1.54 7.47
C LEU A 53 -16.44 0.52 6.46
N ARG A 54 -16.83 0.98 5.27
CA ARG A 54 -17.47 0.17 4.22
C ARG A 54 -16.64 0.03 2.96
N SER A 55 -15.43 0.55 2.98
CA SER A 55 -14.49 0.46 1.87
C SER A 55 -13.30 -0.43 2.18
N PHE A 56 -12.60 -0.76 1.11
CA PHE A 56 -11.28 -1.36 1.12
C PHE A 56 -10.43 -0.61 0.08
N ALA A 57 -9.14 -0.90 0.03
CA ALA A 57 -8.29 -0.39 -1.04
C ALA A 57 -7.74 -1.52 -1.90
N TRP A 58 -7.47 -1.19 -3.15
CA TRP A 58 -6.61 -1.96 -4.02
C TRP A 58 -5.21 -1.37 -3.94
N LEU A 59 -4.19 -2.21 -3.82
CA LEU A 59 -2.78 -1.85 -3.90
C LEU A 59 -2.16 -2.53 -5.12
N ARG A 60 -1.37 -1.79 -5.90
CA ARG A 60 -0.55 -2.33 -6.98
C ARG A 60 0.83 -1.67 -6.99
N ALA A 61 1.77 -2.27 -7.70
CA ALA A 61 3.07 -1.68 -8.00
C ALA A 61 3.13 -1.31 -9.48
N ASP A 62 3.81 -0.22 -9.80
CA ASP A 62 4.16 0.25 -11.14
C ASP A 62 5.68 0.40 -11.23
N TYR A 63 6.28 -0.28 -12.20
CA TYR A 63 7.73 -0.25 -12.41
C TYR A 63 8.19 0.90 -13.32
N GLY A 64 7.26 1.66 -13.92
CA GLY A 64 7.56 2.94 -14.57
C GLY A 64 8.60 2.89 -15.69
N LEU A 65 8.75 1.76 -16.40
CA LEU A 65 9.79 1.56 -17.43
C LEU A 65 9.50 2.27 -18.78
N GLY A 66 8.81 3.41 -18.79
CA GLY A 66 8.63 4.26 -19.97
C GLY A 66 7.81 3.66 -21.14
N GLY A 67 7.15 2.51 -20.94
CA GLY A 67 6.29 1.82 -21.91
C GLY A 67 4.83 1.67 -21.43
N PRO A 68 4.00 0.79 -22.04
CA PRO A 68 2.66 0.49 -21.52
C PRO A 68 2.76 0.11 -20.04
N ALA A 69 1.89 0.68 -19.21
CA ALA A 69 1.99 0.65 -17.74
C ALA A 69 2.28 -0.78 -17.24
N GLN A 70 3.50 -0.97 -16.73
CA GLN A 70 3.97 -2.25 -16.20
C GLN A 70 3.52 -2.38 -14.75
N VAL A 71 2.20 -2.49 -14.62
CA VAL A 71 1.52 -2.61 -13.33
C VAL A 71 1.35 -4.06 -12.95
N THR A 72 1.57 -4.37 -11.68
CA THR A 72 1.32 -5.71 -11.15
C THR A 72 -0.17 -5.97 -10.93
N GLN A 73 -0.49 -7.23 -10.69
CA GLN A 73 -1.82 -7.59 -10.19
C GLN A 73 -2.10 -6.86 -8.87
N SER A 74 -3.30 -6.30 -8.76
CA SER A 74 -3.71 -5.59 -7.56
C SER A 74 -4.15 -6.54 -6.45
N ILE A 75 -3.78 -6.24 -5.21
CA ILE A 75 -4.24 -6.95 -4.02
C ILE A 75 -5.22 -6.10 -3.22
N ARG A 76 -6.08 -6.74 -2.41
CA ARG A 76 -7.02 -6.04 -1.53
C ARG A 76 -6.41 -5.77 -0.16
N LEU A 77 -6.55 -4.53 0.29
CA LEU A 77 -6.22 -4.07 1.63
C LEU A 77 -7.51 -3.75 2.38
N TYR A 78 -7.72 -4.42 3.50
CA TYR A 78 -8.89 -4.22 4.35
C TYR A 78 -8.45 -3.45 5.60
N PRO A 79 -8.90 -2.20 5.78
CA PRO A 79 -8.42 -1.41 6.90
C PRO A 79 -8.85 -2.01 8.23
N LYS A 80 -7.89 -2.02 9.16
CA LYS A 80 -8.04 -2.55 10.52
C LYS A 80 -7.12 -1.76 11.47
N PRO A 81 -7.35 -1.79 12.79
CA PRO A 81 -6.56 -1.02 13.75
C PRO A 81 -5.08 -1.43 13.80
N GLU A 82 -4.80 -2.70 13.56
CA GLU A 82 -3.46 -3.28 13.64
C GLU A 82 -2.66 -3.04 12.35
N LYS A 83 -1.34 -2.90 12.48
CA LYS A 83 -0.43 -2.96 11.34
C LYS A 83 -0.56 -4.31 10.65
N GLN A 84 -0.51 -4.30 9.32
CA GLN A 84 -0.59 -5.50 8.51
C GLN A 84 0.70 -5.70 7.73
N LEU A 85 1.32 -6.87 7.89
CA LEU A 85 2.39 -7.31 7.01
C LEU A 85 1.77 -8.00 5.78
N ILE A 86 2.25 -7.64 4.61
CA ILE A 86 1.84 -8.24 3.34
C ILE A 86 3.09 -8.59 2.53
N VAL A 87 2.98 -9.63 1.72
CA VAL A 87 3.99 -9.98 0.73
C VAL A 87 3.49 -9.52 -0.63
N PHE A 88 4.28 -8.67 -1.28
CA PHE A 88 4.06 -8.12 -2.60
C PHE A 88 5.23 -8.53 -3.52
N PRO A 89 5.16 -9.73 -4.12
CA PRO A 89 6.28 -10.31 -4.84
C PRO A 89 6.65 -9.47 -6.07
N HIS A 90 7.94 -9.43 -6.37
CA HIS A 90 8.42 -8.94 -7.66
C HIS A 90 8.06 -9.96 -8.76
N PRO A 91 7.66 -9.51 -9.96
CA PRO A 91 7.54 -10.42 -11.09
C PRO A 91 8.92 -11.03 -11.41
N PRO A 92 9.01 -12.34 -11.74
CA PRO A 92 10.28 -13.03 -11.95
C PRO A 92 11.21 -12.34 -12.95
N ASP A 93 10.66 -11.81 -14.04
CA ASP A 93 11.43 -11.13 -15.09
C ASP A 93 12.15 -9.87 -14.60
N TYR A 94 11.63 -9.22 -13.55
CA TYR A 94 12.17 -7.97 -13.00
C TYR A 94 13.29 -8.29 -12.01
N LEU A 95 13.13 -9.38 -11.24
CA LEU A 95 14.20 -9.90 -10.38
C LEU A 95 15.43 -10.27 -11.22
N GLN A 96 15.25 -11.00 -12.33
CA GLN A 96 16.34 -11.39 -13.22
C GLN A 96 17.10 -10.20 -13.83
N ARG A 97 16.43 -9.05 -13.96
CA ARG A 97 17.00 -7.80 -14.51
C ARG A 97 17.48 -6.83 -13.42
N ASN A 98 17.42 -7.21 -12.14
CA ASN A 98 17.71 -6.35 -10.99
C ASN A 98 16.89 -5.05 -10.99
N LEU A 99 15.63 -5.11 -11.44
CA LEU A 99 14.72 -3.97 -11.53
C LEU A 99 13.81 -3.93 -10.29
N TYR A 100 14.36 -3.39 -9.20
CA TYR A 100 13.65 -3.30 -7.91
C TYR A 100 12.87 -2.02 -7.71
N ARG A 101 13.19 -0.97 -8.49
CA ARG A 101 12.52 0.33 -8.37
C ARG A 101 11.05 0.20 -8.77
N ARG A 102 10.15 0.44 -7.81
CA ARG A 102 8.70 0.39 -8.02
C ARG A 102 7.97 1.50 -7.27
N PHE A 103 7.01 2.12 -7.92
CA PHE A 103 6.05 3.00 -7.27
C PHE A 103 4.85 2.18 -6.84
N PHE A 104 4.38 2.40 -5.63
CA PHE A 104 3.13 1.79 -5.20
C PHE A 104 1.99 2.75 -5.45
N GLU A 105 0.85 2.19 -5.83
CA GLU A 105 -0.37 2.95 -6.05
C GLU A 105 -1.54 2.30 -5.34
N VAL A 106 -2.42 3.14 -4.83
CA VAL A 106 -3.59 2.73 -4.08
C VAL A 106 -4.86 3.36 -4.63
N ARG A 107 -5.94 2.58 -4.71
CA ARG A 107 -7.29 3.05 -5.09
C ARG A 107 -8.33 2.56 -4.10
N LYS A 108 -9.25 3.43 -3.68
CA LYS A 108 -10.36 3.07 -2.79
C LYS A 108 -11.48 2.37 -3.57
N SER A 109 -12.12 1.39 -2.96
CA SER A 109 -13.29 0.71 -3.51
C SER A 109 -14.31 0.42 -2.41
N ARG A 110 -15.61 0.52 -2.73
CA ARG A 110 -16.70 0.25 -1.79
C ARG A 110 -17.07 -1.23 -1.79
N ARG A 111 -17.37 -1.79 -0.62
CA ARG A 111 -17.87 -3.18 -0.51
C ARG A 111 -19.31 -3.35 -1.02
N SER A 112 -20.13 -2.29 -1.00
CA SER A 112 -21.52 -2.34 -1.46
C SER A 112 -21.99 -0.93 -1.87
N TYR A 113 -22.59 -0.81 -3.05
CA TYR A 113 -23.26 0.40 -3.51
C TYR A 113 -24.76 0.22 -3.31
N ARG A 114 -25.32 0.79 -2.24
CA ARG A 114 -26.77 0.94 -2.07
C ARG A 114 -27.12 2.42 -2.06
N LEU A 115 -28.13 2.80 -2.84
CA LEU A 115 -28.70 4.15 -2.85
C LEU A 115 -29.15 4.54 -1.44
N GLY A 116 -28.80 5.76 -1.00
CA GLY A 116 -29.13 6.30 0.33
C GLY A 116 -28.10 6.03 1.44
N LEU A 117 -26.93 5.46 1.14
CA LEU A 117 -25.89 5.21 2.15
C LEU A 117 -25.12 6.47 2.55
N THR A 118 -24.90 6.59 3.86
CA THR A 118 -23.97 7.54 4.51
C THR A 118 -22.60 7.50 3.82
N PRO A 119 -21.97 8.65 3.57
CA PRO A 119 -20.62 8.69 3.02
C PRO A 119 -19.65 7.87 3.88
N ASP A 120 -18.82 7.07 3.21
CA ASP A 120 -17.80 6.29 3.88
C ASP A 120 -16.69 7.20 4.42
N VAL A 121 -16.05 6.79 5.51
CA VAL A 121 -15.03 7.63 6.15
C VAL A 121 -13.80 7.80 5.28
N ASN A 122 -13.17 8.98 5.40
CA ASN A 122 -11.84 9.21 4.88
C ASN A 122 -10.81 8.58 5.82
N TRP A 123 -10.01 7.67 5.29
CA TRP A 123 -8.89 7.05 5.99
C TRP A 123 -7.67 7.14 5.08
N GLN A 124 -6.48 6.99 5.66
CA GLN A 124 -5.21 7.03 4.93
C GLN A 124 -4.45 5.73 5.13
N ILE A 125 -3.51 5.46 4.23
CA ILE A 125 -2.58 4.35 4.31
C ILE A 125 -1.18 4.92 4.42
N GLN A 126 -0.47 4.52 5.47
CA GLN A 126 0.98 4.59 5.51
C GLN A 126 1.54 3.26 5.03
N LEU A 127 2.50 3.32 4.10
CA LEU A 127 3.16 2.16 3.54
C LEU A 127 4.66 2.24 3.81
N GLU A 128 5.23 1.11 4.21
CA GLU A 128 6.64 0.94 4.50
C GLU A 128 7.13 -0.36 3.84
N GLU A 129 8.34 -0.36 3.32
CA GLU A 129 8.97 -1.51 2.67
C GLU A 129 10.16 -1.98 3.51
N LEU A 130 10.25 -3.29 3.77
CA LEU A 130 11.39 -3.84 4.49
C LEU A 130 12.63 -3.79 3.58
N THR A 131 13.68 -3.09 3.98
CA THR A 131 14.93 -3.01 3.20
C THR A 131 15.97 -4.01 3.64
N LYS A 132 15.97 -4.36 4.92
CA LYS A 132 16.88 -5.34 5.48
C LYS A 132 16.16 -6.12 6.56
N GLY A 133 16.16 -7.46 6.45
CA GLY A 133 15.62 -8.33 7.50
C GLY A 133 16.50 -8.32 8.76
N PRO A 134 16.10 -9.05 9.82
CA PRO A 134 16.92 -9.15 11.02
C PRO A 134 18.30 -9.73 10.65
N ASN A 135 19.37 -9.12 11.15
CA ASN A 135 20.68 -9.76 11.10
C ASN A 135 20.57 -11.05 11.93
N PRO A 136 20.93 -12.23 11.39
CA PRO A 136 20.98 -13.46 12.16
C PRO A 136 21.99 -13.39 13.30
#